data_AF-A0A956VPH1-F1
#
_entry.id   AF-A0A956VPH1-F1
#
_cell.length_a   1.000
_cell.length_b   1.000
_cell.length_c   1.000
_cell.angle_alpha   90.00
_cell.angle_beta   90.00
_cell.angle_gamma   90.00
#
_symmetry.space_group_name_H-M   'P 1'
#
loop_
_entity.id
_entity.type
_entity.pdbx_description
1 polymer ?
#
loop_
_entity_poly.entity_id
_entity_poly.type
_entity_poly.pdbx_seq_one_letter_code
_entity_poly.pdbx_strand_id
1 'polypeptide(L)'
;ADPDRPRLLVLNYPNNPTGGTYDADELAALAEVARRYGVVVLSDEIYGELHFEGKHVSISRFYPEGTIVSTGLSKWCGAGGWRLGCFAFPPALDHLRRAMAAVASETYTSTSAPIQCAAVTAFELGPDIEDYLGRARRVLESLMVTIARRLLACGARLELPTGAFYLYPDFSPLAERLAARGITSGDLL
;
A
#
# COMPACT_ATOMS: atom_id res chain seq x y z
N ALA A 1 -6.99 -28.76 -9.90
CA ALA A 1 -7.21 -27.30 -9.78
C ALA A 1 -8.71 -27.05 -9.91
N ASP A 2 -9.27 -26.16 -9.10
CA ASP A 2 -10.70 -25.79 -9.15
C ASP A 2 -10.81 -24.51 -10.00
N PRO A 3 -11.11 -24.60 -11.30
CA PRO A 3 -11.15 -23.44 -12.19
C PRO A 3 -12.36 -22.54 -11.91
N ASP A 4 -13.40 -23.07 -11.27
CA ASP A 4 -14.67 -22.37 -11.07
C ASP A 4 -14.74 -21.64 -9.71
N ARG A 5 -13.82 -21.94 -8.79
CA ARG A 5 -13.69 -21.22 -7.53
C ARG A 5 -13.07 -19.84 -7.76
N PRO A 6 -13.79 -18.74 -7.44
CA PRO A 6 -13.24 -17.39 -7.56
C PRO A 6 -12.02 -17.24 -6.65
N ARG A 7 -10.95 -16.68 -7.22
CA ARG A 7 -9.66 -16.44 -6.54
C ARG A 7 -9.45 -14.93 -6.41
N LEU A 8 -9.15 -14.49 -5.20
CA LEU A 8 -8.77 -13.11 -4.89
C LEU A 8 -7.33 -13.10 -4.38
N LEU A 9 -6.49 -12.26 -4.97
CA LEU A 9 -5.19 -11.88 -4.43
C LEU A 9 -5.28 -10.45 -3.90
N VAL A 10 -4.93 -10.23 -2.64
CA VAL A 10 -4.74 -8.89 -2.10
C VAL A 10 -3.25 -8.56 -2.17
N LEU A 11 -2.91 -7.52 -2.92
CA LEU A 11 -1.53 -7.09 -3.14
C LEU A 11 -1.37 -5.69 -2.56
N ASN A 12 -0.65 -5.55 -1.44
CA ASN A 12 -0.40 -4.27 -0.79
C ASN A 12 1.06 -3.84 -0.97
N TYR A 13 1.28 -2.76 -1.72
CA TYR A 13 2.60 -2.23 -2.06
C TYR A 13 2.53 -0.73 -2.42
N PRO A 14 3.44 0.13 -1.90
CA PRO A 14 4.39 -0.16 -0.84
C PRO A 14 3.74 -0.75 0.42
N ASN A 15 4.38 -1.77 0.98
CA ASN A 15 3.74 -2.71 1.88
C ASN A 15 3.72 -2.23 3.33
N ASN A 16 2.60 -2.42 4.00
CA ASN A 16 2.53 -2.46 5.46
C ASN A 16 2.44 -3.93 5.91
N PRO A 17 3.36 -4.44 6.76
CA PRO A 17 4.32 -3.69 7.59
C PRO A 17 5.76 -3.62 7.07
N THR A 18 6.09 -4.27 5.95
CA THR A 18 7.50 -4.48 5.57
C THR A 18 8.20 -3.26 4.98
N GLY A 19 7.45 -2.31 4.43
CA GLY A 19 7.98 -1.14 3.69
C GLY A 19 8.54 -1.47 2.30
N GLY A 20 8.41 -2.73 1.85
CA GLY A 20 8.85 -3.19 0.53
C GLY A 20 7.88 -2.82 -0.60
N THR A 21 8.37 -2.88 -1.83
CA THR A 21 7.59 -2.67 -3.06
C THR A 21 7.96 -3.74 -4.09
N TYR A 22 7.26 -3.76 -5.22
CA TYR A 22 7.61 -4.57 -6.38
C TYR A 22 8.19 -3.70 -7.49
N ASP A 23 9.12 -4.25 -8.26
CA ASP A 23 9.54 -3.67 -9.53
C ASP A 23 8.62 -4.08 -10.69
N ALA A 24 8.86 -3.50 -11.87
CA ALA A 24 8.02 -3.74 -13.05
C ALA A 24 8.07 -5.20 -13.54
N ASP A 25 9.21 -5.88 -13.41
CA ASP A 25 9.40 -7.25 -13.89
C ASP A 25 8.69 -8.23 -12.94
N GLU A 26 8.77 -8.00 -11.63
CA GLU A 26 8.02 -8.74 -10.62
C GLU A 26 6.51 -8.58 -10.80
N LEU A 27 6.03 -7.36 -11.03
CA LEU A 27 4.61 -7.10 -11.29
C LEU A 27 4.13 -7.75 -12.59
N ALA A 28 4.96 -7.76 -13.63
CA ALA A 28 4.64 -8.44 -14.89
C ALA A 28 4.55 -9.96 -14.71
N ALA A 29 5.46 -10.56 -13.95
CA ALA A 29 5.43 -11.98 -13.62
C ALA A 29 4.19 -12.36 -12.78
N LEU A 30 3.85 -11.54 -11.78
CA LEU A 30 2.63 -11.71 -10.99
C LEU A 30 1.36 -11.60 -11.86
N ALA A 31 1.33 -10.61 -12.77
CA ALA A 31 0.25 -10.41 -13.71
C ALA A 31 0.04 -11.61 -14.64
N GLU A 32 1.12 -12.24 -15.13
CA GLU A 32 1.03 -13.44 -15.96
C GLU A 32 0.33 -14.59 -15.22
N VAL A 33 0.72 -14.83 -13.97
CA VAL A 33 0.11 -15.86 -13.13
C VAL A 33 -1.34 -15.53 -12.83
N ALA A 34 -1.65 -14.29 -12.44
CA ALA A 34 -3.01 -13.87 -12.15
C ALA A 34 -3.93 -14.07 -13.36
N ARG A 35 -3.48 -13.66 -14.54
CA ARG A 35 -4.19 -13.82 -15.82
C ARG A 35 -4.40 -15.29 -16.16
N ARG A 36 -3.36 -16.12 -16.04
CA ARG A 36 -3.42 -17.56 -16.34
C ARG A 36 -4.49 -18.29 -15.53
N TYR A 37 -4.69 -17.88 -14.28
CA TYR A 37 -5.60 -18.54 -13.35
C TYR A 37 -6.92 -17.78 -13.11
N GLY A 38 -7.15 -16.68 -13.85
CA GLY A 38 -8.35 -15.85 -13.69
C GLY A 38 -8.50 -15.28 -12.27
N VAL A 39 -7.39 -14.93 -11.62
CA VAL A 39 -7.38 -14.35 -10.28
C VAL A 39 -7.81 -12.90 -10.38
N VAL A 40 -8.72 -12.46 -9.50
CA VAL A 40 -8.99 -11.03 -9.28
C VAL A 40 -7.91 -10.50 -8.35
N VAL A 41 -7.27 -9.40 -8.73
CA VAL A 41 -6.28 -8.71 -7.90
C VAL A 41 -6.93 -7.49 -7.27
N LEU A 42 -6.93 -7.41 -5.94
CA LEU A 42 -7.15 -6.18 -5.20
C LEU A 42 -5.80 -5.55 -4.90
N SER A 43 -5.42 -4.54 -5.68
CA SER A 43 -4.18 -3.80 -5.55
C SER A 43 -4.38 -2.66 -4.56
N ASP A 44 -3.93 -2.83 -3.31
CA ASP A 44 -3.93 -1.79 -2.28
C ASP A 44 -2.67 -0.91 -2.43
N GLU A 45 -2.88 0.22 -3.09
CA GLU A 45 -1.87 1.20 -3.46
C GLU A 45 -2.01 2.49 -2.63
N ILE A 46 -2.53 2.39 -1.40
CA ILE A 46 -2.72 3.55 -0.51
C ILE A 46 -1.41 4.30 -0.20
N TYR A 47 -0.28 3.60 -0.28
CA TYR A 47 1.08 4.15 -0.09
C TYR A 47 1.80 4.45 -1.41
N GLY A 48 1.16 4.30 -2.58
CA GLY A 48 1.83 4.41 -3.89
C GLY A 48 2.61 5.71 -4.05
N GLU A 49 1.97 6.83 -3.73
CA GLU A 49 2.61 8.15 -3.76
C GLU A 49 3.71 8.36 -2.69
N LEU A 50 3.88 7.42 -1.75
CA LEU A 50 4.94 7.41 -0.75
C LEU A 50 6.07 6.42 -1.08
N HIS A 51 6.18 5.97 -2.32
CA HIS A 51 7.42 5.39 -2.82
C HIS A 51 8.55 6.44 -2.74
N PHE A 52 9.70 6.12 -2.14
CA PHE A 52 10.74 7.11 -1.84
C PHE A 52 11.28 7.80 -3.09
N GLU A 53 11.46 7.05 -4.17
CA GLU A 53 11.85 7.61 -5.47
C GLU A 53 10.70 8.17 -6.31
N GLY A 54 9.43 8.07 -5.84
CA GLY A 54 8.26 8.47 -6.61
C GLY A 54 8.00 7.63 -7.86
N LYS A 55 8.46 6.37 -7.88
CA LYS A 55 8.41 5.47 -9.04
C LYS A 55 7.41 4.31 -8.88
N HIS A 56 6.37 4.49 -8.08
CA HIS A 56 5.34 3.47 -7.92
C HIS A 56 4.71 3.11 -9.27
N VAL A 57 4.56 1.82 -9.52
CA VAL A 57 3.94 1.28 -10.74
C VAL A 57 2.80 0.38 -10.33
N SER A 58 1.59 0.66 -10.82
CA SER A 58 0.44 -0.22 -10.57
C SER A 58 0.49 -1.49 -11.42
N ILE A 59 0.18 -2.64 -10.81
CA ILE A 59 -0.02 -3.92 -11.48
C ILE A 59 -1.14 -3.85 -12.54
N SER A 60 -2.07 -2.90 -12.40
CA SER A 60 -3.12 -2.66 -13.41
C SER A 60 -2.55 -2.27 -14.78
N ARG A 61 -1.30 -1.81 -14.87
CA ARG A 61 -0.62 -1.60 -16.17
C ARG A 61 -0.31 -2.90 -16.90
N PHE A 62 -0.16 -4.01 -16.17
CA PHE A 62 0.19 -5.33 -16.69
C PHE A 62 -1.00 -6.29 -16.71
N TYR A 63 -1.98 -6.09 -15.83
CA TYR A 63 -3.21 -6.90 -15.75
C TYR A 63 -4.46 -6.03 -15.53
N PRO A 64 -4.79 -5.14 -16.49
CA PRO A 64 -5.89 -4.19 -16.34
C PRO A 64 -7.25 -4.87 -16.22
N GLU A 65 -7.47 -6.01 -16.87
CA GLU A 65 -8.79 -6.65 -16.94
C GLU A 65 -9.24 -7.30 -15.63
N GLY A 66 -8.31 -7.69 -14.76
CA GLY A 66 -8.57 -8.41 -13.52
C GLY A 66 -8.13 -7.69 -12.25
N THR A 67 -7.69 -6.43 -12.35
CA THR A 67 -7.18 -5.66 -11.21
C THR A 67 -8.15 -4.57 -10.77
N ILE A 68 -8.58 -4.62 -9.52
CA ILE A 68 -9.24 -3.51 -8.80
C ILE A 68 -8.13 -2.75 -8.07
N VAL A 69 -7.99 -1.45 -8.33
CA VAL A 69 -7.04 -0.59 -7.61
C VAL A 69 -7.75 0.09 -6.46
N SER A 70 -7.17 0.03 -5.27
CA SER A 70 -7.63 0.73 -4.06
C SER A 70 -6.59 1.77 -3.65
N THR A 71 -7.03 3.00 -3.40
CA THR A 71 -6.18 4.07 -2.87
C THR A 71 -7.02 5.13 -2.15
N GLY A 72 -6.44 6.26 -1.77
CA GLY A 72 -7.11 7.35 -1.06
C GLY A 72 -6.13 8.38 -0.53
N LEU A 73 -6.65 9.46 0.06
CA LEU A 73 -5.82 10.59 0.54
C LEU A 73 -5.19 10.35 1.91
N SER A 74 -5.54 9.23 2.56
CA SER A 74 -5.28 9.05 3.98
C SER A 74 -3.80 9.10 4.36
N LYS A 75 -2.92 8.63 3.47
CA LYS A 75 -1.51 8.40 3.77
C LYS A 75 -0.64 9.42 3.08
N TRP A 76 -0.72 9.50 1.77
CA TRP A 76 0.15 10.40 1.02
C TRP A 76 -0.20 11.86 1.18
N CYS A 77 -1.48 12.24 1.40
CA CYS A 77 -1.84 13.62 1.77
C CYS A 77 -1.82 13.89 3.28
N GLY A 78 -1.51 12.88 4.12
CA GLY A 78 -1.71 12.98 5.57
C GLY A 78 -3.18 13.21 6.00
N ALA A 79 -4.15 12.95 5.13
CA ALA A 79 -5.56 13.28 5.35
C ALA A 79 -6.37 12.10 5.94
N GLY A 80 -5.78 11.32 6.86
CA GLY A 80 -6.43 10.13 7.42
C GLY A 80 -7.79 10.39 8.07
N GLY A 81 -7.93 11.55 8.71
CA GLY A 81 -9.19 12.00 9.34
C GLY A 81 -10.29 12.37 8.34
N TRP A 82 -9.98 12.53 7.06
CA TRP A 82 -10.95 12.97 6.03
C TRP A 82 -11.79 11.80 5.51
N ARG A 83 -11.40 10.56 5.84
CA ARG A 83 -12.17 9.34 5.54
C ARG A 83 -12.53 9.20 4.06
N LEU A 84 -11.58 9.54 3.18
CA LEU A 84 -11.71 9.35 1.74
C LEU A 84 -10.82 8.18 1.25
N GLY A 85 -11.47 7.18 0.66
CA GLY A 85 -10.86 6.13 -0.13
C GLY A 85 -11.56 6.01 -1.47
N CYS A 86 -10.88 5.46 -2.46
CA CYS A 86 -11.41 5.23 -3.80
C CYS A 86 -11.01 3.85 -4.30
N PHE A 87 -11.85 3.31 -5.17
CA PHE A 87 -11.58 2.07 -5.89
C PHE A 87 -11.81 2.30 -7.38
N ALA A 88 -10.85 1.90 -8.21
CA ALA A 88 -11.00 1.84 -9.65
C ALA A 88 -11.24 0.39 -10.07
N PHE A 89 -12.35 0.15 -10.76
CA PHE A 89 -12.75 -1.17 -11.26
C PHE A 89 -12.60 -1.21 -12.78
N PRO A 90 -12.08 -2.32 -13.34
CA PRO A 90 -12.08 -2.51 -14.78
C PRO A 90 -13.48 -2.88 -15.27
N PRO A 91 -13.78 -2.67 -16.56
CA PRO A 91 -15.10 -2.97 -17.13
C PRO A 91 -15.56 -4.41 -16.89
N ALA A 92 -14.64 -5.38 -16.92
CA ALA A 92 -14.92 -6.79 -16.67
C ALA A 92 -15.47 -7.07 -15.25
N LEU A 93 -15.19 -6.18 -14.29
CA LEU A 93 -15.58 -6.31 -12.89
C LEU A 93 -16.65 -5.28 -12.48
N ASP A 94 -17.38 -4.68 -13.42
CA ASP A 94 -18.42 -3.68 -13.12
C ASP A 94 -19.53 -4.24 -12.20
N HIS A 95 -19.81 -5.54 -12.27
CA HIS A 95 -20.75 -6.18 -11.35
C HIS A 95 -20.33 -6.04 -9.87
N LEU A 96 -19.03 -6.09 -9.57
CA LEU A 96 -18.49 -5.84 -8.22
C LEU A 96 -18.58 -4.36 -7.86
N ARG A 97 -18.29 -3.45 -8.80
CA ARG A 97 -18.44 -2.00 -8.58
C ARG A 97 -19.87 -1.65 -8.20
N ARG A 98 -20.86 -2.18 -8.92
CA ARG A 98 -22.29 -1.95 -8.64
C ARG A 98 -22.70 -2.54 -7.30
N ALA A 99 -22.25 -3.76 -6.98
CA ALA A 99 -22.51 -4.38 -5.68
C ALA A 99 -21.92 -3.54 -4.53
N MET A 100 -20.66 -3.10 -4.67
CA MET A 100 -20.01 -2.24 -3.68
C MET A 100 -20.74 -0.90 -3.52
N ALA A 101 -21.16 -0.28 -4.62
CA ALA A 101 -21.92 0.97 -4.58
C ALA A 101 -23.28 0.82 -3.87
N ALA A 102 -23.98 -0.29 -4.08
CA ALA A 102 -25.23 -0.59 -3.39
C ALA A 102 -25.01 -0.81 -1.88
N VAL A 103 -23.96 -1.55 -1.49
CA VAL A 103 -23.61 -1.71 -0.08
C VAL A 103 -23.25 -0.36 0.55
N ALA A 104 -22.48 0.47 -0.16
CA ALA A 104 -22.11 1.80 0.29
C ALA A 104 -23.33 2.72 0.49
N SER A 105 -24.29 2.70 -0.42
CA SER A 105 -25.51 3.53 -0.31
C SER A 105 -26.34 3.15 0.90
N GLU A 106 -26.43 1.87 1.23
CA GLU A 106 -27.18 1.37 2.40
C GLU A 106 -26.39 1.49 3.73
N THR A 107 -25.07 1.68 3.68
CA THR A 107 -24.23 1.73 4.89
C THR A 107 -23.92 3.17 5.33
N TYR A 108 -23.53 4.03 4.40
CA TYR A 108 -23.06 5.38 4.71
C TYR A 108 -23.47 6.44 3.68
N THR A 109 -24.34 6.08 2.73
CA THR A 109 -24.86 6.94 1.65
C THR A 109 -23.79 7.44 0.68
N SER A 110 -22.89 8.31 1.13
CA SER A 110 -21.82 8.91 0.33
C SER A 110 -20.74 9.53 1.23
N THR A 111 -19.53 9.63 0.70
CA THR A 111 -18.47 10.44 1.35
C THR A 111 -18.83 11.92 1.37
N SER A 112 -18.33 12.68 2.34
CA SER A 112 -18.58 14.13 2.49
C SER A 112 -18.25 14.92 1.21
N ALA A 113 -19.19 15.72 0.70
CA ALA A 113 -19.04 16.43 -0.57
C ALA A 113 -17.85 17.42 -0.60
N PRO A 114 -17.59 18.26 0.42
CA PRO A 114 -16.39 19.10 0.46
C PRO A 114 -15.09 18.30 0.34
N ILE A 115 -15.04 17.10 0.91
CA ILE A 115 -13.87 16.21 0.85
C ILE A 115 -13.72 15.65 -0.56
N GLN A 116 -14.82 15.30 -1.23
CA GLN A 116 -14.78 14.88 -2.63
C GLN A 116 -14.23 16.00 -3.54
N CYS A 117 -14.65 17.25 -3.35
CA CYS A 117 -14.13 18.38 -4.12
C CYS A 117 -12.62 18.56 -3.93
N ALA A 118 -12.14 18.51 -2.69
CA ALA A 118 -10.71 18.60 -2.40
C ALA A 118 -9.93 17.41 -2.96
N ALA A 119 -10.54 16.22 -2.99
CA ALA A 119 -9.92 15.03 -3.55
C ALA A 119 -9.65 15.16 -5.06
N VAL A 120 -10.57 15.79 -5.81
CA VAL A 120 -10.35 16.06 -7.23
C VAL A 120 -9.05 16.85 -7.42
N THR A 121 -8.90 17.97 -6.73
CA THR A 121 -7.67 18.78 -6.79
C THR A 121 -6.43 18.01 -6.34
N ALA A 122 -6.53 17.18 -5.30
CA ALA A 122 -5.41 16.38 -4.83
C ALA A 122 -4.95 15.36 -5.89
N PHE A 123 -5.90 14.66 -6.53
CA PHE A 123 -5.60 13.65 -7.56
C PHE A 123 -5.19 14.22 -8.92
N GLU A 124 -5.31 15.53 -9.14
CA GLU A 124 -4.71 16.19 -10.31
C GLU A 124 -3.19 16.23 -10.26
N LEU A 125 -2.58 15.99 -9.08
CA LEU A 125 -1.13 15.99 -8.86
C LEU A 125 -0.46 17.26 -9.43
N GLY A 126 -1.07 18.41 -9.15
CA GLY A 126 -0.53 19.71 -9.56
C GLY A 126 0.83 20.02 -8.90
N PRO A 127 1.52 21.09 -9.34
CA PRO A 127 2.87 21.43 -8.87
C PRO A 127 3.01 21.51 -7.34
N ASP A 128 2.02 22.05 -6.65
CA ASP A 128 2.03 22.19 -5.19
C ASP A 128 1.98 20.82 -4.48
N ILE A 129 1.22 19.87 -5.03
CA ILE A 129 1.11 18.50 -4.52
C ILE A 129 2.41 17.74 -4.79
N GLU A 130 2.99 17.87 -5.97
CA GLU A 130 4.27 17.24 -6.31
C GLU A 130 5.43 17.76 -5.45
N ASP A 131 5.50 19.07 -5.21
CA ASP A 131 6.48 19.67 -4.31
C ASP A 131 6.29 19.21 -2.86
N TYR A 132 5.04 19.11 -2.40
CA TYR A 132 4.71 18.51 -1.10
C TYR A 132 5.15 17.04 -1.02
N LEU A 133 4.82 16.21 -2.01
CA LEU A 133 5.21 14.80 -2.08
C LEU A 133 6.73 14.64 -2.11
N GLY A 134 7.44 15.47 -2.86
CA GLY A 134 8.90 15.49 -2.91
C GLY A 134 9.54 15.82 -1.55
N ARG A 135 8.93 16.68 -0.73
CA ARG A 135 9.36 16.88 0.67
C ARG A 135 9.03 15.69 1.55
N ALA A 136 7.79 15.19 1.47
CA ALA A 136 7.33 14.07 2.30
C ALA A 136 8.19 12.82 2.08
N ARG A 137 8.40 12.42 0.82
CA ARG A 137 9.24 11.28 0.43
C ARG A 137 10.65 11.39 1.00
N ARG A 138 11.31 12.56 0.87
CA ARG A 138 12.66 12.79 1.42
C ARG A 138 12.73 12.64 2.93
N VAL A 139 11.75 13.17 3.67
CA VAL A 139 11.70 13.05 5.13
C VAL A 139 11.53 11.59 5.54
N LEU A 140 10.58 10.89 4.90
CA LEU A 140 10.29 9.50 5.20
C LEU A 140 11.48 8.60 4.86
N GLU A 141 12.06 8.74 3.68
CA GLU A 141 13.26 7.97 3.27
C GLU A 141 14.39 8.15 4.28
N SER A 142 14.74 9.40 4.61
CA SER A 142 15.82 9.71 5.55
C SER A 142 15.60 9.08 6.92
N LEU A 143 14.39 9.20 7.46
CA LEU A 143 14.02 8.61 8.74
C LEU A 143 14.11 7.08 8.70
N MET A 144 13.44 6.47 7.71
CA MET A 144 13.25 5.04 7.60
C MET A 144 14.56 4.31 7.35
N VAL A 145 15.38 4.80 6.41
CA VAL A 145 16.70 4.24 6.11
C VAL A 145 17.64 4.40 7.30
N THR A 146 17.60 5.54 8.00
CA THR A 146 18.43 5.76 9.19
C THR A 146 18.10 4.77 10.31
N ILE A 147 16.81 4.57 10.61
CA ILE A 147 16.37 3.61 11.63
C ILE A 147 16.70 2.18 11.21
N ALA A 148 16.43 1.81 9.95
CA ALA A 148 16.72 0.48 9.43
C ALA A 148 18.21 0.12 9.55
N ARG A 149 19.09 1.04 9.15
CA ARG A 149 20.55 0.86 9.28
C ARG A 149 21.00 0.71 10.73
N ARG A 150 20.39 1.44 11.67
CA ARG A 150 20.68 1.29 13.11
C ARG A 150 20.24 -0.08 13.63
N LEU A 151 19.06 -0.55 13.24
CA LEU A 151 18.57 -1.87 13.63
C LEU A 151 19.46 -3.00 13.09
N LEU A 152 19.85 -2.90 11.81
CA LEU A 152 20.81 -3.81 11.18
C LEU A 152 22.15 -3.82 11.93
N ALA A 153 22.68 -2.64 12.25
CA ALA A 153 23.94 -2.52 13.01
C ALA A 153 23.85 -3.09 14.44
N CYS A 154 22.65 -3.11 15.04
CA CYS A 154 22.42 -3.75 16.33
C CYS A 154 22.28 -5.28 16.26
N GLY A 155 22.17 -5.85 15.05
CA GLY A 155 22.04 -7.28 14.80
C GLY A 155 20.61 -7.78 14.55
N ALA A 156 19.64 -6.87 14.37
CA ALA A 156 18.31 -7.26 13.87
C ALA A 156 18.37 -7.59 12.37
N ARG A 157 17.38 -8.33 11.87
CA ARG A 157 17.22 -8.62 10.44
C ARG A 157 16.02 -7.87 9.88
N LEU A 158 16.19 -7.22 8.74
CA LEU A 158 15.10 -6.62 7.97
C LEU A 158 15.59 -6.25 6.57
N GLU A 159 14.64 -6.11 5.65
CA GLU A 159 14.88 -5.47 4.37
C GLU A 159 14.90 -3.94 4.52
N LEU A 160 15.63 -3.27 3.61
CA LEU A 160 15.58 -1.81 3.54
C LEU A 160 14.23 -1.38 2.92
N PRO A 161 13.53 -0.42 3.53
CA PRO A 161 12.26 0.05 2.98
C PRO A 161 12.50 0.86 1.70
N THR A 162 11.56 0.78 0.77
CA THR A 162 11.54 1.54 -0.49
C THR A 162 10.35 2.49 -0.57
N GLY A 163 9.40 2.39 0.35
CA GLY A 163 8.27 3.30 0.49
C GLY A 163 7.52 3.14 1.81
N ALA A 164 6.37 3.80 1.89
CA ALA A 164 5.56 3.88 3.11
C ALA A 164 6.34 4.42 4.32
N PHE A 165 6.03 3.96 5.53
CA PHE A 165 6.63 4.43 6.77
C PHE A 165 6.62 3.36 7.88
N TYR A 166 6.78 2.09 7.48
CA TYR A 166 6.87 0.94 8.39
C TYR A 166 8.19 0.18 8.19
N LEU A 167 8.69 -0.39 9.29
CA LEU A 167 9.76 -1.38 9.29
C LEU A 167 9.22 -2.64 9.96
N TYR A 168 9.64 -3.79 9.44
CA TYR A 168 9.29 -5.08 10.05
C TYR A 168 10.54 -5.85 10.47
N PRO A 169 11.21 -5.42 11.56
CA PRO A 169 12.43 -6.06 12.04
C PRO A 169 12.16 -7.41 12.71
N ASP A 170 12.97 -8.40 12.34
CA ASP A 170 13.13 -9.65 13.03
C ASP A 170 14.24 -9.53 14.09
N PHE A 171 13.81 -9.63 15.36
CA PHE A 171 14.67 -9.60 16.54
C PHE A 171 15.04 -10.99 17.06
N SER A 172 14.64 -12.08 16.39
CA SER A 172 15.02 -13.45 16.78
C SER A 172 16.54 -13.62 17.00
N PRO A 173 17.44 -13.02 16.19
CA PRO A 173 18.88 -13.09 16.45
C PRO A 173 19.35 -12.41 17.75
N LEU A 174 18.50 -11.57 18.34
CA LEU A 174 18.77 -10.81 19.57
C LEU A 174 17.98 -11.35 20.77
N ALA A 175 17.20 -12.42 20.62
CA ALA A 175 16.27 -12.92 21.63
C ALA A 175 16.93 -13.15 23.00
N GLU A 176 18.08 -13.85 23.05
CA GLU A 176 18.79 -14.11 24.30
C GLU A 176 19.28 -12.83 24.99
N ARG A 177 19.81 -11.89 24.20
CA ARG A 177 20.32 -10.59 24.71
C ARG A 177 19.18 -9.72 25.24
N LEU A 178 18.03 -9.77 24.59
CA LEU A 178 16.82 -9.06 25.02
C LEU A 178 16.22 -9.70 26.29
N ALA A 179 16.15 -11.03 26.34
CA ALA A 179 15.67 -11.78 27.50
C ALA A 179 16.53 -11.53 28.75
N ALA A 180 17.86 -11.46 28.58
CA ALA A 180 18.79 -11.09 29.66
C ALA A 180 18.55 -9.67 30.24
N ARG A 181 17.83 -8.82 29.50
CA ARG A 181 17.41 -7.47 29.93
C ARG A 181 15.94 -7.42 30.39
N GLY A 182 15.29 -8.58 30.55
CA GLY A 182 13.88 -8.66 30.93
C GLY A 182 12.89 -8.37 29.80
N ILE A 183 13.35 -8.28 28.55
CA ILE A 183 12.49 -8.05 27.38
C ILE A 183 12.21 -9.41 26.72
N THR A 184 11.05 -9.99 27.02
CA THR A 184 10.67 -11.34 26.56
C THR A 184 9.45 -11.37 25.63
N SER A 185 8.70 -10.27 25.54
CA SER A 185 7.60 -10.10 24.58
C SER A 185 7.48 -8.65 24.15
N GLY A 186 6.70 -8.42 23.09
CA GLY A 186 6.34 -7.08 22.64
C GLY A 186 5.26 -6.39 23.49
N ASP A 187 4.68 -7.09 24.48
CA ASP A 187 3.54 -6.60 25.28
C ASP A 187 3.91 -5.46 26.25
N LEU A 188 5.20 -5.16 26.36
CA LEU A 188 5.75 -4.07 27.17
C LEU A 188 5.94 -2.76 26.37
N LEU A 189 5.54 -2.73 25.09
CA LEU A 189 5.53 -1.55 24.22
C LEU A 189 4.10 -1.03 24.01
#